data_AF-A0A0L7QMP7-F1
#
_entry.id   AF-A0A0L7QMP7-F1
#
_cell.length_a   1.000
_cell.length_b   1.000
_cell.length_c   1.000
_cell.angle_alpha   90.00
_cell.angle_beta   90.00
_cell.angle_gamma   90.00
#
_symmetry.space_group_name_H-M   'P 1'
#
loop_
_entity.id
_entity.type
_entity.pdbx_description
1 polymer ?
#
loop_
_entity_poly.entity_id
_entity_poly.type
_entity_poly.pdbx_seq_one_letter_code
_entity_poly.pdbx_strand_id
1 'polypeptide(L)' 'MPSKKKKYNARFPAGRIKKIMQTDEEVGKVAQAVPIIIYILFKLAIKIIIFS' A
#
# COMPACT_ATOMS: atom_id res chain seq x y z
N MET A 1 -20.18 -5.38 -18.46
CA MET A 1 -20.20 -5.19 -16.99
C MET A 1 -18.76 -5.03 -16.52
N PRO A 2 -18.39 -3.98 -15.76
CA PRO A 2 -17.01 -3.82 -15.33
C PRO A 2 -16.68 -4.93 -14.34
N SER A 3 -15.72 -5.77 -14.72
CA SER A 3 -15.20 -6.90 -13.95
C SER A 3 -14.81 -6.42 -12.56
N LYS A 4 -15.37 -7.03 -11.50
CA LYS A 4 -15.03 -6.72 -10.10
C LYS A 4 -13.50 -6.71 -9.96
N LYS A 5 -12.91 -5.54 -9.73
CA LYS A 5 -11.48 -5.39 -9.44
C LYS A 5 -11.11 -6.36 -8.32
N LYS A 6 -10.06 -7.18 -8.52
CA LYS A 6 -9.54 -8.09 -7.49
C LYS A 6 -9.31 -7.28 -6.20
N LYS A 7 -10.03 -7.63 -5.14
CA LYS A 7 -9.72 -7.13 -3.79
C LYS A 7 -8.40 -7.78 -3.39
N TYR A 8 -7.32 -7.01 -3.39
CA TYR A 8 -6.08 -7.44 -2.76
C TYR A 8 -6.37 -7.68 -1.27
N ASN A 9 -6.06 -8.88 -0.78
CA ASN A 9 -6.27 -9.25 0.62
C ASN A 9 -5.19 -8.60 1.50
N ALA A 10 -5.20 -7.28 1.54
CA ALA A 10 -4.29 -6.48 2.35
C ALA A 10 -4.95 -6.21 3.71
N ARG A 11 -4.22 -6.51 4.79
CA ARG A 11 -4.68 -6.20 6.16
C ARG A 11 -4.86 -4.69 6.38
N PHE A 12 -4.16 -3.88 5.59
CA PHE A 12 -4.28 -2.42 5.57
C PHE A 12 -4.94 -1.93 4.27
N PRO A 13 -5.99 -1.10 4.34
CA PRO A 13 -6.65 -0.57 3.16
C PRO A 13 -5.76 0.43 2.42
N ALA A 14 -5.72 0.34 1.08
CA ALA A 14 -4.90 1.21 0.21
C ALA A 14 -5.16 2.72 0.43
N GLY A 15 -6.40 3.10 0.75
CA GLY A 15 -6.74 4.51 1.04
C GLY A 15 -6.06 5.06 2.29
N ARG A 16 -5.80 4.23 3.31
CA ARG A 16 -5.11 4.65 4.53
C ARG A 16 -3.62 4.87 4.27
N ILE A 17 -3.01 3.96 3.52
CA ILE A 17 -1.61 4.07 3.09
C ILE A 17 -1.44 5.33 2.23
N LYS A 18 -2.36 5.57 1.27
CA LYS A 18 -2.35 6.80 0.46
C LYS A 18 -2.42 8.06 1.34
N LYS A 19 -3.31 8.11 2.34
CA LYS A 19 -3.40 9.26 3.26
C LYS A 19 -2.10 9.50 4.02
N ILE A 20 -1.44 8.44 4.49
CA ILE A 20 -0.14 8.54 5.17
C ILE A 20 0.93 9.04 4.21
N MET A 21 1.00 8.52 2.98
CA MET A 21 1.96 9.02 1.99
C MET A 21 1.76 10.51 1.69
N GLN A 22 0.51 10.96 1.62
CA GLN A 22 0.16 12.35 1.31
C GLN A 22 0.18 13.27 2.54
N THR A 23 0.67 12.83 3.70
CA THR A 23 1.07 13.77 4.77
C THR A 23 2.34 14.53 4.39
N ASP A 24 3.14 13.95 3.49
CA ASP A 24 4.25 14.62 2.83
C ASP A 24 3.72 15.39 1.62
N GLU A 25 3.87 16.72 1.66
CA GLU A 25 3.36 17.63 0.64
C GLU A 25 4.08 17.46 -0.70
N GLU A 26 5.33 16.97 -0.71
CA GLU A 26 6.12 16.77 -1.93
C GLU A 26 5.66 15.55 -2.75
N VAL A 27 4.95 14.59 -2.13
CA VAL A 27 4.51 13.33 -2.77
C VAL A 27 3.43 13.56 -3.84
N GLY A 28 2.57 14.58 -3.67
CA GLY A 28 1.54 14.92 -4.66
C GLY A 28 0.56 13.78 -4.99
N LYS A 29 0.36 13.49 -6.29
CA LYS A 29 -0.63 12.50 -6.77
C LYS A 29 -0.05 11.09 -6.77
N VAL A 30 -0.72 10.17 -6.08
CA VAL A 30 -0.31 8.77 -5.97
C VAL A 30 -1.16 7.86 -6.87
N ALA A 31 -0.51 7.04 -7.71
CA ALA A 31 -1.17 6.05 -8.56
C ALA A 31 -1.82 4.91 -7.74
N GLN A 32 -2.92 4.32 -8.24
CA GLN A 32 -3.72 3.35 -7.48
C GLN A 32 -2.95 2.10 -7.03
N ALA A 33 -1.93 1.68 -7.80
CA ALA A 33 -1.13 0.49 -7.48
C ALA A 33 -0.09 0.73 -6.38
N VAL A 34 0.38 1.97 -6.22
CA VAL A 34 1.52 2.31 -5.34
C VAL A 34 1.25 1.96 -3.86
N PRO A 35 0.09 2.30 -3.26
CA PRO A 35 -0.19 1.93 -1.87
C PRO A 35 -0.19 0.42 -1.63
N ILE A 36 -0.55 -0.39 -2.64
CA ILE A 36 -0.59 -1.85 -2.55
C ILE A 36 0.83 -2.41 -2.56
N ILE A 37 1.70 -1.88 -3.42
CA ILE A 37 3.11 -2.28 -3.51
C ILE A 37 3.83 -1.95 -2.21
N ILE A 38 3.62 -0.74 -1.68
CA ILE A 38 4.20 -0.29 -0.40
C ILE A 38 3.82 -1.25 0.73
N TYR A 39 2.55 -1.66 0.83
CA TYR A 39 2.12 -2.65 1.82
C TYR A 39 2.91 -3.97 1.72
N ILE A 40 3.12 -4.49 0.50
CA ILE A 40 3.85 -5.74 0.28
C ILE A 40 5.31 -5.60 0.71
N LEU A 41 5.96 -4.51 0.33
CA LEU A 41 7.34 -4.21 0.70
C LEU A 41 7.52 -4.09 2.21
N PHE A 42 6.66 -3.31 2.89
CA PHE A 42 6.71 -3.18 4.36
C PHE A 42 6.48 -4.51 5.06
N LYS A 43 5.52 -5.31 4.59
CA LYS A 43 5.26 -6.65 5.15
C LYS A 43 6.49 -7.55 5.04
N LEU A 44 7.17 -7.54 3.88
CA LEU A 44 8.37 -8.32 3.66
C LEU A 44 9.53 -7.82 4.54
N ALA A 45 9.75 -6.49 4.58
CA ALA A 45 10.80 -5.88 5.39
C ALA A 45 10.63 -6.22 6.88
N ILE A 46 9.42 -6.10 7.44
CA ILE A 46 9.14 -6.47 8.83
C ILE A 46 9.38 -7.96 9.07
N LYS A 47 8.99 -8.82 8.13
CA LYS A 47 9.26 -10.26 8.25
C LYS A 47 10.76 -10.55 8.26
N ILE A 48 11.54 -9.85 7.44
CA ILE A 48 12.99 -10.00 7.45
C ILE A 48 13.55 -9.52 8.80
N ILE A 49 13.21 -8.31 9.24
CA ILE A 49 13.76 -7.71 10.47
C ILE A 49 13.42 -8.53 11.73
N ILE A 50 12.20 -9.07 11.83
CA ILE A 50 11.76 -9.80 13.04
C ILE A 50 12.26 -11.25 13.06
N PHE A 51 12.44 -11.87 11.89
CA PHE A 51 12.78 -13.29 11.78
C PHE A 51 14.20 -13.55 11.21
N SER A 52 15.03 -12.53 11.04
CA SER A 52 16.48 -12.65 10.82
C SER A 52 17.22 -12.73 12.14
#